data_AF-A0A139TQ84-F1
#
_entry.id   AF-A0A139TQ84-F1
#
_cell.length_a   1.000
_cell.length_b   1.000
_cell.length_c   1.000
_cell.angle_alpha   90.00
_cell.angle_beta   90.00
_cell.angle_gamma   90.00
#
_symmetry.space_group_name_H-M   'P 1'
#
loop_
_entity.id
_entity.type
_entity.pdbx_description
1 polymer ?
#
loop_
_entity_poly.entity_id
_entity_poly.type
_entity_poly.pdbx_seq_one_letter_code
_entity_poly.pdbx_strand_id
1 'polypeptide(L)'
;MRLGRLVICAGIFLSGALLMGDTVINAGGGVSNAKKTGNGGGTLDYGQVTISGTAIYENNTVSGFSQGGAVYAGSIIQNEAVSFSGNRAESGSGGALYCRGNVKIAAGSSFSGNMASHNGGALCLDANDGEAPRTADIESGSTFTNNSAGKLGGAIYAAGKDAACQTELTLHSADSSHPISFSGNYRGRAVGTSAGGSANSITVMGNVSMVMQAEQNCLISMEDPIYSFAGYSATSSLRKTGPGTLGFGGGISRCHFPVSVEAGTVNLGATASLQGMTELDIAGGTRLGFTLPAEPSANAKWSAQGPVNLNGAAELHVTLPEMMDTKQGKTWKLVEGSALFMTGQPSVSYDPATAAPWQQAGSFSLHREETIGKSALVLSWTPTPSPYEKWKNDHFTDDTPEDQTAPDATPAGDGITNLMKYATGLPPLQPCGSVTTLTVREVDGTPHLVLEWPVNPDATDVVFTVESSADLKKWDDEGTVTPRGSRGEYQDRVTINHNAPERRFLRLKVTRE
;
A
#
# COMPACT_ATOMS: atom_id res chain seq x y z
N MET A 1 38.21 -8.03 -49.10
CA MET A 1 38.66 -9.26 -48.41
C MET A 1 40.00 -8.98 -47.75
N ARG A 2 39.99 -8.58 -46.47
CA ARG A 2 41.22 -8.52 -45.65
C ARG A 2 41.22 -9.77 -44.79
N LEU A 3 42.09 -10.70 -45.13
CA LEU A 3 42.44 -11.86 -44.31
C LEU A 3 43.09 -11.32 -43.02
N GLY A 4 42.34 -11.28 -41.93
CA GLY A 4 42.88 -11.03 -40.60
C GLY A 4 43.63 -12.26 -40.13
N ARG A 5 44.94 -12.15 -39.97
CA ARG A 5 45.82 -13.17 -39.40
C ARG A 5 45.31 -13.56 -37.99
N LEU A 6 44.95 -14.83 -37.83
CA LEU A 6 44.77 -15.47 -36.53
C LEU A 6 46.16 -15.67 -35.91
N VAL A 7 46.58 -14.75 -35.04
CA VAL A 7 47.75 -14.96 -34.18
C VAL A 7 47.26 -15.68 -32.93
N ILE A 8 47.38 -17.01 -32.92
CA ILE A 8 47.18 -17.82 -31.72
C ILE A 8 48.45 -17.68 -30.87
N CYS A 9 48.48 -16.66 -30.01
CA CYS A 9 49.39 -16.69 -28.86
C CYS A 9 48.77 -17.61 -27.81
N ALA A 10 49.56 -18.53 -27.26
CA ALA A 10 49.15 -19.49 -26.24
C ALA A 10 48.48 -18.80 -25.05
N GLY A 11 47.15 -18.80 -25.05
CA GLY A 11 46.29 -18.31 -23.98
C GLY A 11 45.43 -19.47 -23.49
N ILE A 12 45.51 -19.73 -22.19
CA ILE A 12 44.86 -20.83 -21.49
C ILE A 12 43.33 -20.74 -21.70
N PHE A 13 42.74 -21.76 -22.32
CA PHE A 13 41.29 -21.96 -22.27
C PHE A 13 40.90 -22.34 -20.84
N LEU A 14 40.46 -21.37 -20.04
CA LEU A 14 39.56 -21.64 -18.92
C LEU A 14 38.14 -21.34 -19.40
N SER A 15 37.35 -22.40 -19.60
CA SER A 15 35.89 -22.38 -19.80
C SER A 15 35.34 -21.42 -20.88
N GLY A 16 35.62 -21.67 -22.16
CA GLY A 16 34.78 -21.20 -23.28
C GLY A 16 34.86 -19.71 -23.67
N ALA A 17 35.70 -18.91 -23.04
CA ALA A 17 35.85 -17.49 -23.37
C ALA A 17 36.88 -17.25 -24.50
N LEU A 18 36.57 -16.35 -25.44
CA LEU A 18 37.45 -15.89 -26.51
C LEU A 18 37.74 -14.38 -26.34
N LEU A 19 39.01 -13.99 -26.35
CA LEU A 19 39.42 -12.59 -26.34
C LEU A 19 39.50 -12.06 -27.78
N MET A 20 38.69 -11.05 -28.11
CA MET A 20 38.71 -10.36 -29.40
C MET A 20 38.93 -8.86 -29.18
N GLY A 21 40.20 -8.42 -29.24
CA GLY A 21 40.55 -7.02 -28.92
C GLY A 21 40.31 -6.72 -27.43
N ASP A 22 39.68 -5.59 -27.13
CA ASP A 22 39.33 -5.15 -25.76
C ASP A 22 37.98 -5.72 -25.28
N THR A 23 37.59 -6.89 -25.81
CA THR A 23 36.30 -7.53 -25.51
C THR A 23 36.49 -9.02 -25.23
N VAL A 24 35.99 -9.47 -24.09
CA VAL A 24 35.82 -10.88 -23.75
C VAL A 24 34.44 -11.34 -24.20
N ILE A 25 34.40 -12.34 -25.08
CA ILE A 25 33.16 -13.00 -25.50
C ILE A 25 33.03 -14.34 -24.76
N ASN A 26 32.01 -14.46 -23.91
CA ASN A 26 31.54 -15.72 -23.38
C ASN A 26 30.44 -16.29 -24.29
N ALA A 27 30.77 -17.34 -25.05
CA ALA A 27 29.83 -17.98 -25.98
C ALA A 27 28.80 -18.90 -25.29
N GLY A 28 28.85 -19.01 -23.96
CA GLY A 28 27.99 -19.87 -23.14
C GLY A 28 28.81 -20.67 -22.12
N GLY A 29 28.16 -21.03 -21.00
CA GLY A 29 28.84 -21.64 -19.84
C GLY A 29 29.39 -20.57 -18.90
N GLY A 30 29.11 -20.68 -17.61
CA GLY A 30 29.61 -19.74 -16.60
C GLY A 30 30.64 -20.38 -15.68
N VAL A 31 30.94 -19.70 -14.57
CA VAL A 31 31.95 -20.13 -13.61
C VAL A 31 31.29 -20.39 -12.27
N SER A 32 31.66 -21.49 -11.62
CA SER A 32 31.07 -21.93 -10.36
C SER A 32 32.14 -22.17 -9.31
N ASN A 33 31.83 -21.84 -8.05
CA ASN A 33 32.64 -22.16 -6.87
C ASN A 33 34.09 -21.65 -6.93
N ALA A 34 34.36 -20.59 -7.70
CA ALA A 34 35.68 -20.00 -7.76
C ALA A 34 35.92 -19.12 -6.52
N LYS A 35 37.07 -19.30 -5.86
CA LYS A 35 37.52 -18.41 -4.78
C LYS A 35 38.84 -17.77 -5.18
N LYS A 36 38.85 -16.45 -5.35
CA LYS A 36 40.00 -15.70 -5.85
C LYS A 36 40.25 -14.44 -5.02
N THR A 37 41.50 -13.99 -5.03
CA THR A 37 41.84 -12.60 -4.70
C THR A 37 41.91 -11.79 -6.00
N GLY A 38 41.41 -10.56 -6.01
CA GLY A 38 41.28 -9.76 -7.22
C GLY A 38 39.85 -9.76 -7.78
N ASN A 39 39.60 -8.89 -8.75
CA ASN A 39 38.28 -8.63 -9.31
C ASN A 39 37.77 -9.79 -10.18
N GLY A 40 36.45 -9.98 -10.23
CA GLY A 40 35.82 -10.96 -11.11
C GLY A 40 36.08 -12.41 -10.69
N GLY A 41 35.24 -12.99 -9.84
CA GLY A 41 35.44 -14.38 -9.37
C GLY A 41 35.40 -15.40 -10.51
N GLY A 42 34.54 -15.15 -11.51
CA GLY A 42 34.48 -15.88 -12.76
C GLY A 42 35.20 -15.17 -13.91
N THR A 43 34.69 -14.00 -14.31
CA THR A 43 35.15 -13.25 -15.49
C THR A 43 35.66 -11.86 -15.10
N LEU A 44 36.79 -11.45 -15.64
CA LEU A 44 37.38 -10.13 -15.43
C LEU A 44 37.76 -9.54 -16.79
N ASP A 45 37.18 -8.40 -17.14
CA ASP A 45 37.63 -7.56 -18.23
C ASP A 45 37.50 -6.08 -17.83
N TYR A 46 38.50 -5.26 -18.14
CA TYR A 46 38.40 -3.81 -17.94
C TYR A 46 37.75 -3.10 -19.13
N GLY A 47 37.64 -3.79 -20.27
CA GLY A 47 36.85 -3.40 -21.44
C GLY A 47 35.44 -3.95 -21.36
N GLN A 48 34.99 -4.68 -22.38
CA GLN A 48 33.62 -5.17 -22.48
C GLN A 48 33.52 -6.69 -22.30
N VAL A 49 32.58 -7.15 -21.49
CA VAL A 49 32.17 -8.56 -21.41
C VAL A 49 30.88 -8.74 -22.20
N THR A 50 30.91 -9.56 -23.25
CA THR A 50 29.73 -9.98 -24.00
C THR A 50 29.39 -11.43 -23.68
N ILE A 51 28.20 -11.69 -23.16
CA ILE A 51 27.66 -13.03 -22.91
C ILE A 51 26.65 -13.33 -24.02
N SER A 52 27.04 -14.18 -24.97
CA SER A 52 26.26 -14.47 -26.18
C SER A 52 25.39 -15.73 -26.09
N GLY A 53 25.56 -16.52 -25.02
CA GLY A 53 24.78 -17.73 -24.76
C GLY A 53 24.36 -17.78 -23.29
N THR A 54 23.46 -18.70 -22.94
CA THR A 54 23.05 -18.90 -21.54
C THR A 54 24.26 -19.23 -20.66
N ALA A 55 24.36 -18.59 -19.49
CA ALA A 55 25.46 -18.79 -18.55
C ALA A 55 24.98 -18.87 -17.10
N ILE A 56 25.74 -19.57 -16.25
CA ILE A 56 25.48 -19.71 -14.82
C ILE A 56 26.73 -19.34 -14.04
N TYR A 57 26.65 -18.28 -13.25
CA TYR A 57 27.68 -17.90 -12.31
C TYR A 57 27.18 -18.17 -10.90
N GLU A 58 27.77 -19.14 -10.22
CA GLU A 58 27.31 -19.54 -8.89
C GLU A 58 28.43 -19.65 -7.86
N ASN A 59 28.15 -19.21 -6.64
CA ASN A 59 29.03 -19.35 -5.48
C ASN A 59 30.47 -18.86 -5.71
N ASN A 60 30.66 -17.90 -6.62
CA ASN A 60 31.97 -17.30 -6.84
C ASN A 60 32.24 -16.29 -5.73
N THR A 61 33.46 -16.28 -5.18
CA THR A 61 33.86 -15.41 -4.10
C THR A 61 35.14 -14.69 -4.44
N VAL A 62 35.11 -13.36 -4.37
CA VAL A 62 36.29 -12.50 -4.43
C VAL A 62 36.58 -11.86 -3.08
N SER A 63 37.85 -11.82 -2.70
CA SER A 63 38.35 -11.24 -1.45
C SER A 63 39.53 -10.29 -1.68
N GLY A 64 39.85 -9.46 -0.69
CA GLY A 64 40.96 -8.50 -0.78
C GLY A 64 40.64 -7.26 -1.63
N PHE A 65 39.73 -6.41 -1.14
CA PHE A 65 39.28 -5.17 -1.81
C PHE A 65 38.78 -5.33 -3.25
N SER A 66 38.23 -6.50 -3.58
CA SER A 66 37.89 -6.86 -4.95
C SER A 66 36.40 -6.68 -5.25
N GLN A 67 36.09 -6.26 -6.48
CA GLN A 67 34.72 -6.04 -6.98
C GLN A 67 34.26 -7.14 -7.93
N GLY A 68 32.95 -7.31 -8.07
CA GLY A 68 32.36 -8.26 -9.03
C GLY A 68 32.56 -9.71 -8.60
N GLY A 69 31.75 -10.18 -7.65
CA GLY A 69 31.89 -11.54 -7.11
C GLY A 69 31.80 -12.63 -8.18
N ALA A 70 31.00 -12.43 -9.23
CA ALA A 70 31.04 -13.24 -10.44
C ALA A 70 31.80 -12.55 -11.58
N VAL A 71 31.42 -11.33 -11.94
CA VAL A 71 31.95 -10.64 -13.11
C VAL A 71 32.33 -9.21 -12.75
N TYR A 72 33.52 -8.84 -13.17
CA TYR A 72 33.95 -7.46 -13.26
C TYR A 72 34.09 -7.09 -14.72
N ALA A 73 33.47 -5.98 -15.12
CA ALA A 73 33.48 -5.51 -16.49
C ALA A 73 33.59 -3.97 -16.56
N GLY A 74 34.26 -3.46 -17.60
CA GLY A 74 34.10 -2.07 -18.01
C GLY A 74 32.73 -1.82 -18.66
N SER A 75 32.18 -2.77 -19.40
CA SER A 75 30.79 -2.77 -19.89
C SER A 75 30.27 -4.20 -20.04
N ILE A 76 28.97 -4.41 -19.92
CA ILE A 76 28.34 -5.73 -19.99
C ILE A 76 27.28 -5.73 -21.09
N ILE A 77 27.33 -6.73 -21.96
CA ILE A 77 26.25 -7.05 -22.90
C ILE A 77 25.83 -8.49 -22.69
N GLN A 78 24.61 -8.71 -22.23
CA GLN A 78 23.96 -10.02 -22.24
C GLN A 78 23.01 -10.08 -23.44
N ASN A 79 23.24 -11.05 -24.32
CA ASN A 79 22.32 -11.34 -25.42
C ASN A 79 21.32 -12.45 -25.05
N GLU A 80 21.64 -13.25 -24.05
CA GLU A 80 20.83 -14.38 -23.57
C GLU A 80 20.75 -14.35 -22.04
N ALA A 81 19.74 -15.02 -21.49
CA ALA A 81 19.49 -15.07 -20.05
C ALA A 81 20.68 -15.65 -19.27
N VAL A 82 21.04 -15.02 -18.16
CA VAL A 82 22.14 -15.44 -17.29
C VAL A 82 21.67 -15.56 -15.84
N SER A 83 22.10 -16.63 -15.17
CA SER A 83 21.83 -16.87 -13.75
C SER A 83 23.04 -16.53 -12.90
N PHE A 84 22.86 -15.63 -11.93
CA PHE A 84 23.84 -15.27 -10.90
C PHE A 84 23.32 -15.67 -9.53
N SER A 85 23.90 -16.71 -8.93
CA SER A 85 23.45 -17.24 -7.64
C SER A 85 24.55 -17.31 -6.59
N GLY A 86 24.34 -16.74 -5.40
CA GLY A 86 25.26 -16.92 -4.27
C GLY A 86 26.67 -16.33 -4.48
N ASN A 87 26.85 -15.44 -5.46
CA ASN A 87 28.15 -14.81 -5.71
C ASN A 87 28.46 -13.74 -4.67
N ARG A 88 29.73 -13.56 -4.35
CA ARG A 88 30.16 -12.80 -3.17
C ARG A 88 31.37 -11.91 -3.46
N ALA A 89 31.24 -10.63 -3.11
CA ALA A 89 32.35 -9.70 -2.98
C ALA A 89 32.60 -9.39 -1.49
N GLU A 90 33.53 -10.10 -0.85
CA GLU A 90 33.75 -10.07 0.61
C GLU A 90 34.25 -8.72 1.14
N SER A 91 34.87 -7.92 0.28
CA SER A 91 35.43 -6.61 0.67
C SER A 91 35.12 -5.51 -0.33
N GLY A 92 34.24 -5.75 -1.32
CA GLY A 92 33.95 -4.81 -2.40
C GLY A 92 32.46 -4.74 -2.74
N SER A 93 32.18 -4.27 -3.95
CA SER A 93 30.84 -4.01 -4.47
C SER A 93 30.51 -4.95 -5.63
N GLY A 94 29.22 -5.10 -5.94
CA GLY A 94 28.75 -5.96 -7.03
C GLY A 94 28.91 -7.42 -6.67
N GLY A 95 28.04 -7.95 -5.81
CA GLY A 95 28.14 -9.34 -5.36
C GLY A 95 28.06 -10.33 -6.52
N ALA A 96 27.23 -10.06 -7.54
CA ALA A 96 27.33 -10.72 -8.84
C ALA A 96 28.17 -9.89 -9.82
N LEU A 97 27.70 -8.69 -10.15
CA LEU A 97 28.22 -7.86 -11.23
C LEU A 97 28.72 -6.52 -10.69
N TYR A 98 29.94 -6.16 -11.07
CA TYR A 98 30.44 -4.79 -10.95
C TYR A 98 30.73 -4.24 -12.35
N CYS A 99 30.10 -3.12 -12.70
CA CYS A 99 30.27 -2.48 -13.99
C CYS A 99 30.57 -0.99 -13.84
N ARG A 100 31.48 -0.48 -14.68
CA ARG A 100 31.84 0.95 -14.75
C ARG A 100 31.17 1.69 -15.90
N GLY A 101 30.79 1.00 -16.97
CA GLY A 101 30.19 1.57 -18.17
C GLY A 101 28.80 1.00 -18.42
N ASN A 102 28.47 0.78 -19.70
CA ASN A 102 27.12 0.39 -20.10
C ASN A 102 26.81 -1.04 -19.68
N VAL A 103 25.55 -1.29 -19.33
CA VAL A 103 25.03 -2.61 -18.97
C VAL A 103 23.77 -2.89 -19.77
N LYS A 104 23.73 -4.06 -20.41
CA LYS A 104 22.51 -4.66 -20.94
C LYS A 104 22.32 -6.03 -20.28
N ILE A 105 21.23 -6.18 -19.53
CA ILE A 105 20.80 -7.45 -18.93
C ILE A 105 19.69 -8.03 -19.80
N ALA A 106 19.89 -9.25 -20.29
CA ALA A 106 18.94 -9.93 -21.15
C ALA A 106 17.66 -10.31 -20.40
N ALA A 107 16.58 -10.49 -21.15
CA ALA A 107 15.31 -10.94 -20.60
C ALA A 107 15.49 -12.31 -19.91
N GLY A 108 14.81 -12.50 -18.78
CA GLY A 108 14.84 -13.76 -18.01
C GLY A 108 16.11 -13.98 -17.17
N SER A 109 17.03 -13.02 -17.08
CA SER A 109 18.21 -13.13 -16.21
C SER A 109 17.83 -13.16 -14.73
N SER A 110 18.58 -13.90 -13.91
CA SER A 110 18.28 -14.06 -12.49
C SER A 110 19.47 -13.67 -11.61
N PHE A 111 19.18 -12.98 -10.51
CA PHE A 111 20.13 -12.58 -9.48
C PHE A 111 19.60 -13.02 -8.13
N SER A 112 20.10 -14.13 -7.62
CA SER A 112 19.63 -14.74 -6.37
C SER A 112 20.74 -14.82 -5.32
N GLY A 113 20.48 -14.32 -4.11
CA GLY A 113 21.37 -14.57 -2.96
C GLY A 113 22.79 -13.99 -3.10
N ASN A 114 23.01 -13.04 -4.01
CA ASN A 114 24.33 -12.45 -4.21
C ASN A 114 24.63 -11.43 -3.09
N MET A 115 25.90 -11.36 -2.67
CA MET A 115 26.31 -10.61 -1.48
C MET A 115 27.50 -9.69 -1.76
N ALA A 116 27.40 -8.42 -1.37
CA ALA A 116 28.51 -7.48 -1.41
C ALA A 116 28.78 -6.89 -0.01
N SER A 117 30.03 -6.65 0.32
CA SER A 117 30.40 -5.98 1.57
C SER A 117 30.12 -4.47 1.53
N HIS A 118 30.19 -3.88 0.35
CA HIS A 118 29.93 -2.46 0.11
C HIS A 118 28.56 -2.24 -0.53
N ASN A 119 28.51 -2.12 -1.86
CA ASN A 119 27.32 -1.69 -2.57
C ASN A 119 26.89 -2.69 -3.64
N GLY A 120 25.58 -2.76 -3.92
CA GLY A 120 25.04 -3.57 -5.01
C GLY A 120 25.20 -5.06 -4.76
N GLY A 121 24.30 -5.66 -3.98
CA GLY A 121 24.38 -7.09 -3.68
C GLY A 121 24.33 -7.95 -4.93
N ALA A 122 23.50 -7.58 -5.91
CA ALA A 122 23.54 -8.15 -7.25
C ALA A 122 24.44 -7.32 -8.18
N LEU A 123 24.04 -6.08 -8.45
CA LEU A 123 24.66 -5.22 -9.46
C LEU A 123 25.12 -3.91 -8.84
N CYS A 124 26.37 -3.55 -9.06
CA CYS A 124 26.91 -2.24 -8.73
C CYS A 124 27.29 -1.50 -10.02
N LEU A 125 26.60 -0.38 -10.27
CA LEU A 125 26.89 0.58 -11.32
C LEU A 125 27.64 1.75 -10.66
N ASP A 126 28.96 1.73 -10.73
CA ASP A 126 29.81 2.71 -10.02
C ASP A 126 30.33 3.79 -10.97
N ALA A 127 29.90 5.03 -10.77
CA ALA A 127 30.26 6.17 -11.64
C ALA A 127 31.55 6.87 -11.20
N ASN A 128 32.26 6.36 -10.19
CA ASN A 128 33.42 7.03 -9.63
C ASN A 128 34.62 7.15 -10.59
N ASP A 129 34.66 6.37 -11.68
CA ASP A 129 35.84 6.23 -12.54
C ASP A 129 35.66 6.72 -14.00
N GLY A 130 34.61 7.48 -14.33
CA GLY A 130 34.35 7.94 -15.71
C GLY A 130 33.68 9.31 -15.83
N GLU A 131 34.01 10.04 -16.90
CA GLU A 131 33.48 11.38 -17.22
C GLU A 131 32.43 11.32 -18.36
N ALA A 132 31.71 10.20 -18.50
CA ALA A 132 30.75 9.99 -19.59
C ALA A 132 29.41 9.43 -19.10
N PRO A 133 28.29 9.76 -19.76
CA PRO A 133 27.01 9.14 -19.48
C PRO A 133 27.04 7.65 -19.81
N ARG A 134 26.21 6.87 -19.12
CA ARG A 134 26.07 5.42 -19.35
C ARG A 134 24.64 4.95 -19.18
N THR A 135 24.33 3.83 -19.82
CA THR A 135 23.04 3.17 -19.73
C THR A 135 23.13 1.85 -18.99
N ALA A 136 22.07 1.52 -18.26
CA ALA A 136 21.86 0.22 -17.67
C ALA A 136 20.43 -0.23 -18.00
N ASP A 137 20.31 -1.13 -18.98
CA ASP A 137 19.03 -1.62 -19.48
C ASP A 137 18.79 -3.02 -18.92
N ILE A 138 17.66 -3.19 -18.22
CA ILE A 138 17.24 -4.44 -17.60
C ILE A 138 15.91 -4.86 -18.21
N GLU A 139 15.93 -6.00 -18.89
CA GLU A 139 14.80 -6.50 -19.68
C GLU A 139 13.86 -7.40 -18.88
N SER A 140 12.69 -7.64 -19.47
CA SER A 140 11.58 -8.44 -18.94
C SER A 140 12.00 -9.77 -18.32
N GLY A 141 11.31 -10.21 -17.28
CA GLY A 141 11.59 -11.47 -16.60
C GLY A 141 12.85 -11.46 -15.76
N SER A 142 13.57 -10.33 -15.69
CA SER A 142 14.71 -10.20 -14.80
C SER A 142 14.28 -10.25 -13.33
N THR A 143 14.94 -11.10 -12.53
CA THR A 143 14.60 -11.28 -11.11
C THR A 143 15.77 -10.94 -10.19
N PHE A 144 15.49 -10.20 -9.12
CA PHE A 144 16.46 -9.85 -8.09
C PHE A 144 15.91 -10.31 -6.74
N THR A 145 16.37 -11.47 -6.29
CA THR A 145 15.85 -12.12 -5.10
C THR A 145 16.93 -12.31 -4.04
N ASN A 146 16.62 -11.97 -2.79
CA ASN A 146 17.49 -12.26 -1.63
C ASN A 146 18.93 -11.72 -1.76
N ASN A 147 19.18 -10.69 -2.55
CA ASN A 147 20.50 -10.09 -2.68
C ASN A 147 20.78 -9.16 -1.49
N SER A 148 22.04 -9.03 -1.12
CA SER A 148 22.41 -8.22 0.05
C SER A 148 23.68 -7.42 -0.12
N ALA A 149 23.69 -6.22 0.43
CA ALA A 149 24.85 -5.34 0.47
C ALA A 149 25.09 -4.85 1.90
N GLY A 150 26.36 -4.84 2.33
CA GLY A 150 26.75 -4.36 3.65
C GLY A 150 26.54 -2.85 3.86
N LYS A 151 26.43 -2.07 2.78
CA LYS A 151 26.12 -0.62 2.82
C LYS A 151 24.84 -0.29 2.06
N LEU A 152 24.87 -0.26 0.73
CA LEU A 152 23.78 0.30 -0.10
C LEU A 152 23.42 -0.59 -1.30
N GLY A 153 22.17 -0.48 -1.77
CA GLY A 153 21.70 -1.20 -2.95
C GLY A 153 21.63 -2.70 -2.72
N GLY A 154 20.59 -3.16 -2.01
CA GLY A 154 20.44 -4.58 -1.69
C GLY A 154 20.50 -5.46 -2.94
N ALA A 155 19.75 -5.11 -3.99
CA ALA A 155 19.96 -5.65 -5.33
C ALA A 155 20.89 -4.76 -6.15
N ILE A 156 20.44 -3.53 -6.46
CA ILE A 156 21.14 -2.62 -7.38
C ILE A 156 21.62 -1.39 -6.62
N TYR A 157 22.89 -1.06 -6.81
CA TYR A 157 23.42 0.26 -6.49
C TYR A 157 23.68 1.00 -7.80
N ALA A 158 23.01 2.14 -7.99
CA ALA A 158 23.21 3.02 -9.14
C ALA A 158 23.73 4.38 -8.66
N ALA A 159 24.89 4.78 -9.17
CA ALA A 159 25.46 6.08 -8.93
C ALA A 159 25.72 6.82 -10.24
N GLY A 160 25.52 8.14 -10.24
CA GLY A 160 26.03 9.07 -11.26
C GLY A 160 26.65 10.28 -10.55
N LYS A 161 27.58 10.98 -11.19
CA LYS A 161 28.29 12.10 -10.53
C LYS A 161 27.57 13.43 -10.75
N ASP A 162 27.35 13.78 -12.00
CA ASP A 162 26.73 15.03 -12.44
C ASP A 162 26.07 14.82 -13.82
N ALA A 163 25.65 15.89 -14.50
CA ALA A 163 25.03 15.79 -15.81
C ALA A 163 25.96 15.25 -16.92
N ALA A 164 27.28 15.41 -16.79
CA ALA A 164 28.25 14.86 -17.73
C ALA A 164 28.53 13.37 -17.48
N CYS A 165 28.29 12.90 -16.25
CA CYS A 165 28.39 11.49 -15.86
C CYS A 165 27.07 11.00 -15.22
N GLN A 166 25.99 11.11 -15.99
CA GLN A 166 24.68 10.59 -15.61
C GLN A 166 24.62 9.08 -15.85
N THR A 167 23.93 8.36 -14.97
CA THR A 167 23.52 6.97 -15.23
C THR A 167 22.04 6.93 -15.55
N GLU A 168 21.69 6.44 -16.73
CA GLU A 168 20.32 6.10 -17.08
C GLU A 168 20.08 4.62 -16.75
N LEU A 169 19.17 4.35 -15.81
CA LEU A 169 18.77 3.00 -15.42
C LEU A 169 17.36 2.74 -15.93
N THR A 170 17.24 1.91 -16.95
CA THR A 170 15.96 1.54 -17.56
C THR A 170 15.57 0.14 -17.12
N LEU A 171 14.39 0.01 -16.53
CA LEU A 171 13.72 -1.27 -16.33
C LEU A 171 12.62 -1.37 -17.39
N HIS A 172 12.79 -2.27 -18.37
CA HIS A 172 11.84 -2.44 -19.46
C HIS A 172 11.09 -3.77 -19.35
N SER A 173 9.84 -3.71 -18.89
CA SER A 173 8.93 -4.85 -18.87
C SER A 173 8.00 -4.79 -20.07
N ALA A 174 8.23 -5.66 -21.04
CA ALA A 174 7.54 -5.81 -22.31
C ALA A 174 6.89 -7.20 -22.50
N ASP A 175 7.11 -8.14 -21.56
CA ASP A 175 6.45 -9.44 -21.51
C ASP A 175 5.61 -9.56 -20.23
N SER A 176 4.28 -9.61 -20.39
CA SER A 176 3.33 -9.70 -19.27
C SER A 176 3.40 -11.01 -18.50
N SER A 177 3.95 -12.08 -19.09
CA SER A 177 4.12 -13.38 -18.43
C SER A 177 5.37 -13.45 -17.57
N HIS A 178 6.32 -12.54 -17.78
CA HIS A 178 7.60 -12.49 -17.08
C HIS A 178 7.87 -11.07 -16.57
N PRO A 179 7.32 -10.68 -15.41
CA PRO A 179 7.55 -9.37 -14.84
C PRO A 179 9.01 -9.19 -14.40
N ILE A 180 9.47 -7.95 -14.37
CA ILE A 180 10.70 -7.61 -13.64
C ILE A 180 10.34 -7.57 -12.15
N SER A 181 11.10 -8.24 -11.29
CA SER A 181 10.77 -8.33 -9.87
C SER A 181 11.97 -8.18 -8.95
N PHE A 182 11.74 -7.48 -7.84
CA PHE A 182 12.69 -7.32 -6.74
C PHE A 182 12.04 -7.76 -5.43
N SER A 183 12.59 -8.76 -4.76
CA SER A 183 12.06 -9.24 -3.48
C SER A 183 13.13 -9.78 -2.52
N GLY A 184 12.98 -9.49 -1.24
CA GLY A 184 13.86 -10.00 -0.19
C GLY A 184 15.27 -9.41 -0.24
N ASN A 185 15.48 -8.27 -0.89
CA ASN A 185 16.80 -7.64 -1.01
C ASN A 185 17.09 -6.72 0.17
N TYR A 186 18.33 -6.71 0.68
CA TYR A 186 18.68 -5.97 1.90
C TYR A 186 19.96 -5.14 1.76
N ARG A 187 19.87 -3.86 2.13
CA ARG A 187 21.05 -3.02 2.38
C ARG A 187 21.42 -3.06 3.87
N GLY A 188 22.67 -2.73 4.21
CA GLY A 188 23.14 -2.78 5.60
C GLY A 188 23.25 -4.19 6.19
N ARG A 189 23.23 -5.24 5.36
CA ARG A 189 23.34 -6.64 5.79
C ARG A 189 24.74 -7.15 5.48
N ALA A 190 25.45 -7.58 6.51
CA ALA A 190 26.83 -8.05 6.39
C ALA A 190 26.91 -9.32 5.53
N VAL A 191 28.05 -9.47 4.84
CA VAL A 191 28.32 -10.66 4.04
C VAL A 191 28.36 -11.90 4.93
N GLY A 192 27.68 -12.96 4.52
CA GLY A 192 27.59 -14.22 5.26
C GLY A 192 26.56 -14.24 6.40
N THR A 193 25.77 -13.18 6.61
CA THR A 193 24.68 -13.18 7.59
C THR A 193 23.31 -13.19 6.92
N SER A 194 22.33 -13.85 7.55
CA SER A 194 20.92 -13.78 7.16
C SER A 194 20.12 -12.76 7.98
N ALA A 195 20.71 -12.23 9.05
CA ALA A 195 20.10 -11.26 9.95
C ALA A 195 20.68 -9.85 9.74
N GLY A 196 19.88 -8.84 10.08
CA GLY A 196 20.23 -7.43 9.97
C GLY A 196 19.91 -6.79 8.61
N GLY A 197 20.15 -5.48 8.54
CA GLY A 197 19.87 -4.65 7.37
C GLY A 197 18.43 -4.16 7.27
N SER A 198 18.14 -3.43 6.20
CA SER A 198 16.81 -2.93 5.83
C SER A 198 16.49 -3.34 4.41
N ALA A 199 15.22 -3.68 4.15
CA ALA A 199 14.76 -4.03 2.81
C ALA A 199 15.09 -2.89 1.83
N ASN A 200 15.69 -3.23 0.68
CA ASN A 200 16.04 -2.28 -0.36
C ASN A 200 16.31 -2.96 -1.71
N SER A 201 15.52 -2.63 -2.71
CA SER A 201 15.73 -3.05 -4.11
C SER A 201 16.90 -2.27 -4.70
N ILE A 202 16.71 -0.96 -4.86
CA ILE A 202 17.64 -0.09 -5.58
C ILE A 202 18.07 1.05 -4.64
N THR A 203 19.37 1.31 -4.56
CA THR A 203 19.87 2.58 -4.02
C THR A 203 20.36 3.47 -5.15
N VAL A 204 19.92 4.73 -5.11
CA VAL A 204 20.31 5.78 -6.04
C VAL A 204 21.20 6.81 -5.34
N MET A 205 22.29 7.21 -6.00
CA MET A 205 23.19 8.26 -5.54
C MET A 205 23.62 9.19 -6.67
N GLY A 206 23.63 10.51 -6.40
CA GLY A 206 24.09 11.53 -7.34
C GLY A 206 23.10 11.78 -8.48
N ASN A 207 23.54 11.69 -9.74
CA ASN A 207 22.73 11.96 -10.92
C ASN A 207 22.36 10.66 -11.67
N VAL A 208 21.22 10.07 -11.30
CA VAL A 208 20.66 8.88 -11.95
C VAL A 208 19.28 9.19 -12.50
N SER A 209 19.04 8.92 -13.77
CA SER A 209 17.69 8.93 -14.34
C SER A 209 17.16 7.50 -14.37
N MET A 210 16.12 7.23 -13.59
CA MET A 210 15.45 5.93 -13.62
C MET A 210 14.23 6.00 -14.53
N VAL A 211 14.17 5.09 -15.50
CA VAL A 211 13.03 4.92 -16.39
C VAL A 211 12.39 3.56 -16.09
N MET A 212 11.20 3.60 -15.50
CA MET A 212 10.40 2.42 -15.23
C MET A 212 9.39 2.25 -16.37
N GLN A 213 9.77 1.54 -17.43
CA GLN A 213 8.94 1.36 -18.62
C GLN A 213 8.22 0.02 -18.56
N ALA A 214 6.90 0.05 -18.35
CA ALA A 214 6.06 -1.13 -18.40
C ALA A 214 5.09 -1.02 -19.57
N GLU A 215 5.15 -1.95 -20.52
CA GLU A 215 4.22 -2.06 -21.63
C GLU A 215 2.83 -2.54 -21.17
N GLN A 216 1.87 -2.58 -22.09
CA GLN A 216 0.49 -2.95 -21.79
C GLN A 216 0.43 -4.29 -21.05
N ASN A 217 -0.28 -4.34 -19.93
CA ASN A 217 -0.43 -5.51 -19.05
C ASN A 217 0.89 -6.06 -18.46
N CYS A 218 2.02 -5.36 -18.63
CA CYS A 218 3.30 -5.74 -18.05
C CYS A 218 3.49 -5.11 -16.67
N LEU A 219 4.36 -5.71 -15.86
CA LEU A 219 4.57 -5.35 -14.46
C LEU A 219 6.05 -5.25 -14.13
N ILE A 220 6.41 -4.16 -13.46
CA ILE A 220 7.62 -4.02 -12.66
C ILE A 220 7.19 -4.08 -11.19
N SER A 221 7.60 -5.12 -10.47
CA SER A 221 7.28 -5.33 -9.05
C SER A 221 8.48 -5.00 -8.16
N MET A 222 8.27 -4.05 -7.26
CA MET A 222 9.20 -3.60 -6.23
C MET A 222 8.66 -4.01 -4.86
N GLU A 223 8.89 -5.26 -4.44
CA GLU A 223 8.47 -5.70 -3.11
C GLU A 223 9.36 -5.11 -2.01
N ASP A 224 10.61 -4.77 -2.34
CA ASP A 224 11.50 -4.00 -1.47
C ASP A 224 11.60 -2.52 -1.89
N PRO A 225 11.78 -1.58 -0.95
CA PRO A 225 11.80 -0.14 -1.26
C PRO A 225 12.96 0.35 -2.13
N ILE A 226 12.73 1.45 -2.84
CA ILE A 226 13.79 2.30 -3.43
C ILE A 226 14.35 3.22 -2.35
N TYR A 227 15.66 3.46 -2.36
CA TYR A 227 16.31 4.29 -1.38
C TYR A 227 17.25 5.30 -2.02
N SER A 228 17.28 6.51 -1.45
CA SER A 228 18.19 7.58 -1.83
C SER A 228 18.42 8.49 -0.64
N PHE A 229 19.37 9.41 -0.75
CA PHE A 229 19.70 10.36 0.31
C PHE A 229 19.36 11.78 -0.08
N ALA A 230 18.69 12.50 0.83
CA ALA A 230 18.48 13.93 0.72
C ALA A 230 19.81 14.67 0.52
N GLY A 231 19.83 15.65 -0.38
CA GLY A 231 21.03 16.43 -0.72
C GLY A 231 22.02 15.75 -1.68
N TYR A 232 22.08 14.41 -1.69
CA TYR A 232 22.98 13.67 -2.58
C TYR A 232 22.34 13.26 -3.89
N SER A 233 21.02 13.10 -3.93
CA SER A 233 20.31 12.55 -5.09
C SER A 233 19.37 13.55 -5.74
N ALA A 234 19.45 14.84 -5.39
CA ALA A 234 18.50 15.86 -5.84
C ALA A 234 18.50 16.10 -7.37
N THR A 235 19.56 15.69 -8.06
CA THR A 235 19.68 15.74 -9.53
C THR A 235 19.28 14.44 -10.23
N SER A 236 18.93 13.40 -9.46
CA SER A 236 18.35 12.18 -10.01
C SER A 236 16.88 12.40 -10.42
N SER A 237 16.27 11.41 -11.04
CA SER A 237 14.84 11.39 -11.36
C SER A 237 14.30 9.96 -11.40
N LEU A 238 12.99 9.81 -11.22
CA LEU A 238 12.26 8.59 -11.55
C LEU A 238 11.09 8.93 -12.46
N ARG A 239 10.99 8.23 -13.58
CA ARG A 239 9.87 8.36 -14.52
C ARG A 239 9.19 7.02 -14.69
N LYS A 240 7.90 6.94 -14.40
CA LYS A 240 7.05 5.80 -14.79
C LYS A 240 6.46 6.08 -16.17
N THR A 241 6.82 5.25 -17.15
CA THR A 241 6.37 5.33 -18.54
C THR A 241 5.70 4.03 -19.00
N GLY A 242 5.10 4.06 -20.19
CA GLY A 242 4.34 2.94 -20.75
C GLY A 242 3.00 2.68 -20.03
N PRO A 243 2.03 2.00 -20.68
CA PRO A 243 0.69 1.84 -20.14
C PRO A 243 0.56 0.77 -19.04
N GLY A 244 1.60 -0.01 -18.77
CA GLY A 244 1.63 -1.05 -17.74
C GLY A 244 1.77 -0.53 -16.31
N THR A 245 2.11 -1.44 -15.40
CA THR A 245 2.07 -1.22 -13.96
C THR A 245 3.46 -1.20 -13.33
N LEU A 246 3.70 -0.23 -12.44
CA LEU A 246 4.76 -0.26 -11.44
C LEU A 246 4.13 -0.52 -10.06
N GLY A 247 4.43 -1.66 -9.46
CA GLY A 247 3.89 -2.06 -8.15
C GLY A 247 4.93 -1.90 -7.05
N PHE A 248 4.53 -1.34 -5.91
CA PHE A 248 5.30 -1.35 -4.67
C PHE A 248 4.57 -2.17 -3.62
N GLY A 249 5.17 -3.29 -3.20
CA GLY A 249 4.54 -4.23 -2.27
C GLY A 249 4.46 -3.72 -0.84
N GLY A 250 5.60 -3.27 -0.30
CA GLY A 250 5.66 -2.79 1.09
C GLY A 250 6.86 -1.89 1.39
N GLY A 251 6.82 -1.29 2.58
CA GLY A 251 7.87 -0.42 3.09
C GLY A 251 7.89 0.99 2.49
N ILE A 252 8.86 1.80 2.90
CA ILE A 252 8.93 3.22 2.54
C ILE A 252 10.03 3.43 1.50
N SER A 253 9.62 3.71 0.27
CA SER A 253 10.52 4.19 -0.78
C SER A 253 10.88 5.64 -0.51
N ARG A 254 12.17 5.91 -0.29
CA ARG A 254 12.69 7.26 -0.06
C ARG A 254 13.33 7.79 -1.33
N CYS A 255 12.60 8.63 -2.05
CA CYS A 255 12.96 9.16 -3.35
C CYS A 255 13.23 10.66 -3.22
N HIS A 256 14.45 11.07 -2.88
CA HIS A 256 14.81 12.48 -2.66
C HIS A 256 15.19 13.18 -3.97
N PHE A 257 14.30 13.08 -4.95
CA PHE A 257 14.41 13.60 -6.32
C PHE A 257 13.00 13.75 -6.93
N PRO A 258 12.87 14.39 -8.11
CA PRO A 258 11.61 14.46 -8.82
C PRO A 258 11.12 13.07 -9.25
N VAL A 259 9.82 12.83 -9.07
CA VAL A 259 9.14 11.62 -9.52
C VAL A 259 8.01 12.02 -10.47
N SER A 260 8.00 11.46 -11.67
CA SER A 260 6.90 11.63 -12.62
C SER A 260 6.19 10.31 -12.92
N VAL A 261 4.86 10.35 -12.95
CA VAL A 261 4.02 9.28 -13.48
C VAL A 261 3.41 9.81 -14.78
N GLU A 262 3.94 9.31 -15.90
CA GLU A 262 3.62 9.87 -17.22
C GLU A 262 2.62 9.02 -17.99
N ALA A 263 2.59 7.71 -17.71
CA ALA A 263 1.64 6.78 -18.28
C ALA A 263 1.42 5.55 -17.40
N GLY A 264 0.27 4.91 -17.57
CA GLY A 264 -0.07 3.64 -16.95
C GLY A 264 -0.41 3.77 -15.47
N THR A 265 -0.05 2.74 -14.71
CA THR A 265 -0.47 2.59 -13.31
C THR A 265 0.72 2.54 -12.35
N VAL A 266 0.61 3.20 -11.20
CA VAL A 266 1.48 2.94 -10.03
C VAL A 266 0.64 2.46 -8.86
N ASN A 267 0.89 1.23 -8.38
CA ASN A 267 0.15 0.64 -7.27
C ASN A 267 1.01 0.62 -5.99
N LEU A 268 0.46 1.12 -4.88
CA LEU A 268 1.06 1.03 -3.56
C LEU A 268 0.28 0.07 -2.67
N GLY A 269 0.95 -0.97 -2.17
CA GLY A 269 0.42 -1.88 -1.17
C GLY A 269 0.13 -1.22 0.19
N ALA A 270 -0.44 -1.99 1.12
CA ALA A 270 -0.98 -1.48 2.38
C ALA A 270 0.08 -0.79 3.26
N THR A 271 1.33 -1.27 3.23
CA THR A 271 2.46 -0.68 3.97
C THR A 271 3.41 0.11 3.08
N ALA A 272 3.16 0.14 1.77
CA ALA A 272 3.97 0.86 0.80
C ALA A 272 3.69 2.37 0.85
N SER A 273 4.74 3.18 0.68
CA SER A 273 4.64 4.61 0.45
C SER A 273 5.87 5.14 -0.30
N LEU A 274 5.70 6.23 -1.05
CA LEU A 274 6.79 6.99 -1.67
C LEU A 274 6.91 8.33 -0.97
N GLN A 275 8.09 8.62 -0.43
CA GLN A 275 8.30 9.77 0.44
C GLN A 275 9.59 10.52 0.10
N GLY A 276 9.60 11.82 0.45
CA GLY A 276 10.78 12.67 0.37
C GLY A 276 11.03 13.29 -1.00
N MET A 277 10.09 13.16 -1.93
CA MET A 277 10.21 13.65 -3.31
C MET A 277 10.43 15.15 -3.33
N THR A 278 11.34 15.62 -4.17
CA THR A 278 11.54 17.07 -4.34
C THR A 278 10.42 17.68 -5.18
N GLU A 279 9.76 16.87 -6.01
CA GLU A 279 8.59 17.21 -6.81
C GLU A 279 7.85 15.92 -7.20
N LEU A 280 6.53 15.99 -7.35
CA LEU A 280 5.71 14.89 -7.84
C LEU A 280 4.81 15.37 -8.98
N ASP A 281 5.01 14.80 -10.16
CA ASP A 281 4.23 15.12 -11.36
C ASP A 281 3.38 13.92 -11.81
N ILE A 282 2.07 14.11 -11.88
CA ILE A 282 1.12 13.07 -12.29
C ILE A 282 0.38 13.53 -13.55
N ALA A 283 0.65 12.87 -14.67
CA ALA A 283 0.03 13.16 -15.94
C ALA A 283 -1.43 12.70 -16.00
N GLY A 284 -2.21 13.29 -16.92
CA GLY A 284 -3.59 12.86 -17.18
C GLY A 284 -3.64 11.48 -17.82
N GLY A 285 -4.70 10.70 -17.56
CA GLY A 285 -4.84 9.34 -18.06
C GLY A 285 -3.99 8.30 -17.31
N THR A 286 -3.31 8.70 -16.23
CA THR A 286 -2.60 7.78 -15.33
C THR A 286 -3.51 7.30 -14.20
N ARG A 287 -3.16 6.15 -13.62
CA ARG A 287 -3.84 5.60 -12.44
C ARG A 287 -2.87 5.48 -11.27
N LEU A 288 -3.25 6.04 -10.13
CA LEU A 288 -2.58 5.83 -8.85
C LEU A 288 -3.40 4.86 -8.02
N GLY A 289 -2.86 3.67 -7.76
CA GLY A 289 -3.47 2.64 -6.94
C GLY A 289 -3.04 2.74 -5.48
N PHE A 290 -4.00 2.68 -4.57
CA PHE A 290 -3.79 2.75 -3.12
C PHE A 290 -4.45 1.55 -2.45
N THR A 291 -3.68 0.68 -1.82
CA THR A 291 -4.21 -0.18 -0.77
C THR A 291 -4.12 0.56 0.56
N LEU A 292 -5.27 0.91 1.12
CA LEU A 292 -5.35 1.72 2.34
C LEU A 292 -5.18 0.85 3.59
N PRO A 293 -4.44 1.32 4.60
CA PRO A 293 -4.34 0.64 5.89
C PRO A 293 -5.67 0.68 6.64
N ALA A 294 -5.91 -0.33 7.48
CA ALA A 294 -7.09 -0.41 8.36
C ALA A 294 -7.23 0.84 9.24
N GLU A 295 -6.10 1.25 9.85
CA GLU A 295 -6.02 2.49 10.60
C GLU A 295 -5.47 3.62 9.71
N PRO A 296 -6.19 4.75 9.60
CA PRO A 296 -5.68 6.00 9.05
C PRO A 296 -4.25 6.33 9.48
N SER A 297 -3.34 6.43 8.52
CA SER A 297 -2.00 6.95 8.78
C SER A 297 -1.99 8.47 8.74
N ALA A 298 -1.29 9.09 9.70
CA ALA A 298 -1.03 10.53 9.67
C ALA A 298 -0.17 10.94 8.45
N ASN A 299 0.61 10.00 7.90
CA ASN A 299 1.44 10.23 6.72
C ASN A 299 0.68 9.88 5.45
N ALA A 300 0.92 10.66 4.40
CA ALA A 300 0.40 10.37 3.07
C ALA A 300 1.11 9.17 2.42
N LYS A 301 0.39 8.45 1.56
CA LYS A 301 0.94 7.38 0.73
C LYS A 301 1.99 7.89 -0.25
N TRP A 302 1.78 9.09 -0.80
CA TRP A 302 2.74 9.86 -1.58
C TRP A 302 3.05 11.16 -0.86
N SER A 303 4.32 11.41 -0.55
CA SER A 303 4.74 12.64 0.13
C SER A 303 5.93 13.28 -0.57
N ALA A 304 5.73 14.50 -1.04
CA ALA A 304 6.76 15.37 -1.56
C ALA A 304 7.12 16.45 -0.52
N GLN A 305 8.41 16.77 -0.42
CA GLN A 305 8.89 17.96 0.28
C GLN A 305 8.68 19.23 -0.57
N GLY A 306 8.58 19.09 -1.90
CA GLY A 306 8.22 20.17 -2.82
C GLY A 306 6.78 20.05 -3.35
N PRO A 307 6.47 20.70 -4.48
CA PRO A 307 5.11 20.76 -5.02
C PRO A 307 4.66 19.41 -5.58
N VAL A 308 3.34 19.22 -5.58
CA VAL A 308 2.65 18.13 -6.27
C VAL A 308 1.81 18.73 -7.39
N ASN A 309 2.06 18.30 -8.63
CA ASN A 309 1.27 18.65 -9.80
C ASN A 309 0.42 17.44 -10.20
N LEU A 310 -0.89 17.49 -9.91
CA LEU A 310 -1.83 16.40 -10.18
C LEU A 310 -2.80 16.78 -11.28
N ASN A 311 -2.69 16.14 -12.44
CA ASN A 311 -3.64 16.36 -13.52
C ASN A 311 -5.04 15.84 -13.14
N GLY A 312 -6.09 16.63 -13.37
CA GLY A 312 -7.47 16.27 -13.07
C GLY A 312 -8.02 15.10 -13.90
N ALA A 313 -7.35 14.70 -14.99
CA ALA A 313 -7.70 13.51 -15.77
C ALA A 313 -7.02 12.23 -15.24
N ALA A 314 -6.30 12.29 -14.11
CA ALA A 314 -5.80 11.09 -13.43
C ALA A 314 -6.92 10.37 -12.65
N GLU A 315 -6.73 9.08 -12.42
CA GLU A 315 -7.61 8.23 -11.63
C GLU A 315 -6.91 7.82 -10.33
N LEU A 316 -7.60 7.98 -9.20
CA LEU A 316 -7.19 7.44 -7.91
C LEU A 316 -7.97 6.14 -7.68
N HIS A 317 -7.31 4.99 -7.81
CA HIS A 317 -7.93 3.68 -7.61
C HIS A 317 -7.66 3.18 -6.18
N VAL A 318 -8.72 2.90 -5.42
CA VAL A 318 -8.62 2.64 -3.98
C VAL A 318 -9.09 1.22 -3.65
N THR A 319 -8.22 0.46 -3.01
CA THR A 319 -8.54 -0.80 -2.32
C THR A 319 -8.67 -0.49 -0.83
N LEU A 320 -9.87 -0.70 -0.28
CA LEU A 320 -10.18 -0.41 1.11
C LEU A 320 -9.79 -1.57 2.02
N PRO A 321 -9.43 -1.30 3.29
CA PRO A 321 -9.24 -2.34 4.28
C PRO A 321 -10.57 -3.02 4.61
N GLU A 322 -10.48 -4.18 5.26
CA GLU A 322 -11.64 -4.80 5.88
C GLU A 322 -12.30 -3.83 6.88
N MET A 323 -13.63 -3.76 6.83
CA MET A 323 -14.40 -2.86 7.68
C MET A 323 -14.50 -3.44 9.09
N MET A 324 -13.88 -2.77 10.05
CA MET A 324 -13.87 -3.18 11.47
C MET A 324 -14.78 -2.30 12.35
N ASP A 325 -15.09 -1.08 11.91
CA ASP A 325 -15.92 -0.12 12.65
C ASP A 325 -16.75 0.73 11.67
N THR A 326 -18.03 0.92 11.99
CA THR A 326 -19.01 1.69 11.23
C THR A 326 -19.45 2.98 11.94
N LYS A 327 -18.96 3.24 13.16
CA LYS A 327 -19.46 4.36 13.98
C LYS A 327 -18.65 5.64 13.81
N GLN A 328 -17.36 5.53 13.51
CA GLN A 328 -16.47 6.68 13.40
C GLN A 328 -16.05 6.95 11.95
N GLY A 329 -16.07 8.22 11.56
CA GLY A 329 -15.50 8.66 10.28
C GLY A 329 -14.03 8.31 10.16
N LYS A 330 -13.57 8.02 8.94
CA LYS A 330 -12.18 7.67 8.65
C LYS A 330 -11.61 8.55 7.56
N THR A 331 -10.32 8.84 7.66
CA THR A 331 -9.65 9.82 6.78
C THR A 331 -8.28 9.29 6.38
N TRP A 332 -7.99 9.19 5.09
CA TRP A 332 -6.70 8.75 4.58
C TRP A 332 -6.06 9.84 3.73
N LYS A 333 -4.81 10.21 4.07
CA LYS A 333 -4.00 11.10 3.24
C LYS A 333 -3.43 10.30 2.07
N LEU A 334 -3.86 10.63 0.86
CA LEU A 334 -3.43 9.94 -0.35
C LEU A 334 -2.12 10.54 -0.86
N VAL A 335 -2.11 11.85 -1.04
CA VAL A 335 -0.98 12.62 -1.59
C VAL A 335 -0.78 13.88 -0.76
N GLU A 336 0.46 14.24 -0.48
CA GLU A 336 0.84 15.45 0.26
C GLU A 336 2.08 16.10 -0.37
N GLY A 337 2.10 17.43 -0.45
CA GLY A 337 3.24 18.22 -0.90
C GLY A 337 3.34 19.55 -0.15
N SER A 338 4.35 20.36 -0.46
CA SER A 338 4.42 21.74 0.03
C SER A 338 3.32 22.63 -0.57
N ALA A 339 2.84 22.26 -1.76
CA ALA A 339 1.68 22.80 -2.44
C ALA A 339 1.04 21.70 -3.31
N LEU A 340 -0.26 21.78 -3.54
CA LEU A 340 -1.00 20.86 -4.41
C LEU A 340 -1.65 21.64 -5.56
N PHE A 341 -1.09 21.51 -6.75
CA PHE A 341 -1.62 22.09 -7.98
C PHE A 341 -2.44 21.03 -8.72
N MET A 342 -3.70 21.37 -9.03
CA MET A 342 -4.59 20.46 -9.74
C MET A 342 -5.24 21.18 -10.92
N THR A 343 -5.17 20.60 -12.11
CA THR A 343 -5.85 21.13 -13.31
C THR A 343 -7.36 20.87 -13.28
N GLY A 344 -7.82 19.99 -12.39
CA GLY A 344 -9.20 19.62 -12.09
C GLY A 344 -9.23 18.61 -10.95
N GLN A 345 -10.42 18.25 -10.45
CA GLN A 345 -10.52 17.20 -9.44
C GLN A 345 -10.38 15.81 -10.10
N PRO A 346 -9.42 14.96 -9.67
CA PRO A 346 -9.25 13.62 -10.22
C PRO A 346 -10.45 12.75 -9.88
N SER A 347 -10.69 11.76 -10.74
CA SER A 347 -11.69 10.74 -10.46
C SER A 347 -11.19 9.78 -9.38
N VAL A 348 -12.12 9.25 -8.58
CA VAL A 348 -11.83 8.18 -7.63
C VAL A 348 -12.63 6.95 -8.04
N SER A 349 -11.95 5.82 -8.13
CA SER A 349 -12.57 4.52 -8.32
C SER A 349 -12.16 3.59 -7.19
N TYR A 350 -12.94 2.52 -6.98
CA TYR A 350 -12.72 1.59 -5.89
C TYR A 350 -12.69 0.16 -6.39
N ASP A 351 -11.93 -0.70 -5.71
CA ASP A 351 -12.09 -2.14 -5.85
C ASP A 351 -13.49 -2.54 -5.33
N PRO A 352 -14.37 -3.09 -6.19
CA PRO A 352 -15.75 -3.39 -5.82
C PRO A 352 -15.88 -4.35 -4.65
N ALA A 353 -14.97 -5.33 -4.53
CA ALA A 353 -15.03 -6.34 -3.48
C ALA A 353 -14.77 -5.72 -2.11
N THR A 354 -13.86 -4.75 -2.03
CA THR A 354 -13.53 -4.07 -0.78
C THR A 354 -14.47 -2.91 -0.46
N ALA A 355 -15.05 -2.25 -1.47
CA ALA A 355 -15.82 -1.02 -1.27
C ALA A 355 -17.28 -1.24 -0.89
N ALA A 356 -17.89 -2.36 -1.27
CA ALA A 356 -19.32 -2.58 -1.05
C ALA A 356 -19.77 -2.41 0.42
N PRO A 357 -19.07 -2.95 1.44
CA PRO A 357 -19.46 -2.72 2.85
C PRO A 357 -19.38 -1.25 3.25
N TRP A 358 -18.33 -0.54 2.80
CA TRP A 358 -18.14 0.88 3.09
C TRP A 358 -19.20 1.77 2.46
N GLN A 359 -19.62 1.46 1.24
CA GLN A 359 -20.66 2.21 0.52
C GLN A 359 -22.07 1.93 1.05
N GLN A 360 -22.29 0.76 1.66
CA GLN A 360 -23.56 0.46 2.36
C GLN A 360 -23.65 1.21 3.69
N ALA A 361 -22.55 1.31 4.43
CA ALA A 361 -22.52 1.91 5.76
C ALA A 361 -22.25 3.42 5.77
N GLY A 362 -21.87 4.04 4.65
CA GLY A 362 -21.50 5.45 4.60
C GLY A 362 -21.18 5.97 3.20
N SER A 363 -20.61 7.16 3.14
CA SER A 363 -20.26 7.83 1.88
C SER A 363 -18.81 8.30 1.89
N PHE A 364 -18.19 8.32 0.71
CA PHE A 364 -16.83 8.83 0.52
C PHE A 364 -16.83 10.23 -0.07
N SER A 365 -15.88 11.04 0.36
CA SER A 365 -15.58 12.35 -0.22
C SER A 365 -14.08 12.52 -0.41
N LEU A 366 -13.70 13.21 -1.50
CA LEU A 366 -12.33 13.61 -1.76
C LEU A 366 -12.24 15.13 -1.57
N HIS A 367 -11.36 15.59 -0.71
CA HIS A 367 -11.18 17.01 -0.44
C HIS A 367 -9.71 17.35 -0.18
N ARG A 368 -9.42 18.65 -0.12
CA ARG A 368 -8.09 19.15 0.22
C ARG A 368 -8.02 19.53 1.69
N GLU A 369 -6.90 19.22 2.31
CA GLU A 369 -6.56 19.65 3.67
C GLU A 369 -5.31 20.54 3.58
N GLU A 370 -5.43 21.76 4.09
CA GLU A 370 -4.33 22.73 4.13
C GLU A 370 -3.81 22.85 5.56
N THR A 371 -2.51 22.69 5.73
CA THR A 371 -1.81 22.92 7.00
C THR A 371 -0.59 23.81 6.76
N ILE A 372 0.02 24.33 7.82
CA ILE A 372 1.14 25.27 7.67
C ILE A 372 2.26 24.61 6.85
N GLY A 373 2.49 25.11 5.63
CA GLY A 373 3.54 24.65 4.72
C GLY A 373 3.25 23.33 4.02
N LYS A 374 2.02 22.80 4.07
CA LYS A 374 1.63 21.55 3.42
C LYS A 374 0.20 21.58 2.90
N SER A 375 0.00 20.97 1.73
CA SER A 375 -1.31 20.72 1.14
C SER A 375 -1.45 19.23 0.83
N ALA A 376 -2.58 18.64 1.24
CA ALA A 376 -2.85 17.22 1.09
C ALA A 376 -4.17 16.95 0.36
N LEU A 377 -4.19 15.91 -0.46
CA LEU A 377 -5.40 15.33 -1.02
C LEU A 377 -5.85 14.16 -0.14
N VAL A 378 -7.07 14.26 0.36
CA VAL A 378 -7.58 13.44 1.45
C VAL A 378 -8.86 12.75 1.02
N LEU A 379 -8.91 11.44 1.26
CA LEU A 379 -10.12 10.65 1.12
C LEU A 379 -10.74 10.47 2.51
N SER A 380 -11.97 10.94 2.69
CA SER A 380 -12.72 10.73 3.91
C SER A 380 -13.95 9.87 3.67
N TRP A 381 -14.22 9.00 4.64
CA TRP A 381 -15.44 8.23 4.75
C TRP A 381 -16.24 8.74 5.94
N THR A 382 -17.52 9.02 5.69
CA THR A 382 -18.48 9.45 6.70
C THR A 382 -19.55 8.38 6.84
N PRO A 383 -19.73 7.80 8.05
CA PRO A 383 -20.78 6.82 8.29
C PRO A 383 -22.16 7.44 8.08
N THR A 384 -23.08 6.64 7.55
CA THR A 384 -24.50 6.98 7.54
C THR A 384 -24.98 6.96 8.99
N PRO A 385 -25.50 8.08 9.53
CA PRO A 385 -26.00 8.10 10.90
C PRO A 385 -27.11 7.07 11.07
N SER A 386 -27.05 6.30 12.15
CA SER A 386 -28.17 5.45 12.54
C SER A 386 -29.44 6.29 12.81
N PRO A 387 -30.64 5.70 12.72
CA PRO A 387 -31.89 6.42 12.99
C PRO A 387 -31.91 7.16 14.34
N TYR A 388 -31.43 6.55 15.43
CA TYR A 388 -31.28 7.23 16.72
C TYR A 388 -30.30 8.41 16.67
N GLU A 389 -29.15 8.23 16.01
CA GLU A 389 -28.14 9.29 15.86
C GLU A 389 -28.68 10.49 15.08
N LYS A 390 -29.48 10.25 14.04
CA LYS A 390 -30.20 11.30 13.34
C LYS A 390 -31.17 12.03 14.28
N TRP A 391 -31.99 11.29 15.02
CA TRP A 391 -32.91 11.88 16.01
C TRP A 391 -32.16 12.69 17.07
N LYS A 392 -31.02 12.20 17.56
CA LYS A 392 -30.16 12.91 18.50
C LYS A 392 -29.72 14.26 17.91
N ASN A 393 -29.19 14.26 16.69
CA ASN A 393 -28.71 15.47 16.03
C ASN A 393 -29.85 16.47 15.71
N ASP A 394 -31.07 15.98 15.49
CA ASP A 394 -32.24 16.83 15.25
C ASP A 394 -32.77 17.52 16.53
N HIS A 395 -32.45 16.99 17.72
CA HIS A 395 -33.04 17.45 18.99
C HIS A 395 -32.03 18.02 20.00
N PHE A 396 -30.75 17.75 19.83
CA PHE A 396 -29.67 18.23 20.68
C PHE A 396 -28.67 19.03 19.86
N THR A 397 -28.05 20.05 20.47
CA THR A 397 -26.95 20.79 19.84
C THR A 397 -25.63 20.04 20.01
N ASP A 398 -24.66 20.28 19.14
CA ASP A 398 -23.33 19.65 19.18
C ASP A 398 -22.60 19.83 20.53
N ASP A 399 -22.89 20.90 21.26
CA ASP A 399 -22.32 21.18 22.60
C ASP A 399 -23.00 20.42 23.75
N THR A 400 -24.05 19.62 23.48
CA THR A 400 -24.78 18.90 24.52
C THR A 400 -23.92 17.76 25.07
N PRO A 401 -23.73 17.66 26.40
CA PRO A 401 -22.98 16.57 27.01
C PRO A 401 -23.49 15.17 26.63
N GLU A 402 -22.57 14.22 26.44
CA GLU A 402 -22.91 12.84 26.04
C GLU A 402 -23.79 12.12 27.06
N ASP A 403 -23.62 12.42 28.35
CA ASP A 403 -24.44 11.89 29.45
C ASP A 403 -25.91 12.38 29.43
N GLN A 404 -26.24 13.40 28.63
CA GLN A 404 -27.60 13.86 28.41
C GLN A 404 -28.22 13.31 27.12
N THR A 405 -27.39 12.86 26.17
CA THR A 405 -27.84 12.37 24.86
C THR A 405 -27.79 10.86 24.73
N ALA A 406 -27.19 10.17 25.70
CA ALA A 406 -27.17 8.71 25.78
C ALA A 406 -28.59 8.11 25.76
N PRO A 407 -28.79 6.89 25.19
CA PRO A 407 -30.10 6.26 25.09
C PRO A 407 -30.83 6.07 26.43
N ASP A 408 -30.11 5.86 27.52
CA ASP A 408 -30.63 5.67 28.87
C ASP A 408 -30.74 6.97 29.69
N ALA A 409 -30.24 8.09 29.16
CA ALA A 409 -30.34 9.39 29.82
C ALA A 409 -31.78 9.90 29.89
N THR A 410 -32.10 10.66 30.93
CA THR A 410 -33.43 11.24 31.17
C THR A 410 -33.35 12.78 31.28
N PRO A 411 -32.96 13.51 30.22
CA PRO A 411 -32.64 14.93 30.31
C PRO A 411 -33.86 15.81 30.66
N ALA A 412 -35.09 15.34 30.39
CA ALA A 412 -36.32 16.01 30.83
C ALA A 412 -36.59 15.93 32.34
N GLY A 413 -35.88 15.07 33.08
CA GLY A 413 -36.08 14.88 34.53
C GLY A 413 -37.38 14.15 34.91
N ASP A 414 -38.06 13.51 33.96
CA ASP A 414 -39.33 12.79 34.15
C ASP A 414 -39.15 11.27 34.34
N GLY A 415 -37.90 10.78 34.30
CA GLY A 415 -37.58 9.36 34.39
C GLY A 415 -37.82 8.58 33.09
N ILE A 416 -38.19 9.24 31.99
CA ILE A 416 -38.36 8.61 30.68
C ILE A 416 -37.07 8.79 29.88
N THR A 417 -36.48 7.68 29.46
CA THR A 417 -35.19 7.67 28.76
C THR A 417 -35.30 8.24 27.34
N ASN A 418 -34.19 8.75 26.80
CA ASN A 418 -34.12 9.18 25.41
C ASN A 418 -34.52 8.07 24.45
N LEU A 419 -34.14 6.80 24.70
CA LEU A 419 -34.54 5.67 23.87
C LEU A 419 -36.06 5.47 23.85
N MET A 420 -36.72 5.62 25.00
CA MET A 420 -38.19 5.53 25.07
C MET A 420 -38.85 6.71 24.36
N LYS A 421 -38.34 7.94 24.56
CA LYS A 421 -38.85 9.14 23.88
C LYS A 421 -38.67 9.05 22.38
N TYR A 422 -37.49 8.63 21.92
CA TYR A 422 -37.19 8.36 20.53
C TYR A 422 -38.15 7.34 19.90
N ALA A 423 -38.31 6.18 20.55
CA ALA A 423 -39.17 5.10 20.06
C ALA A 423 -40.65 5.47 20.00
N THR A 424 -41.08 6.44 20.80
CA THR A 424 -42.47 6.87 20.92
C THR A 424 -42.77 8.25 20.33
N GLY A 425 -41.76 8.90 19.75
CA GLY A 425 -41.91 10.17 19.02
C GLY A 425 -42.05 11.39 19.93
N LEU A 426 -41.52 11.32 21.14
CA LEU A 426 -41.63 12.37 22.15
C LEU A 426 -40.36 13.24 22.19
N PRO A 427 -40.47 14.55 22.52
CA PRO A 427 -39.30 15.43 22.59
C PRO A 427 -38.41 15.09 23.80
N PRO A 428 -37.07 14.98 23.63
CA PRO A 428 -36.15 14.55 24.69
C PRO A 428 -36.10 15.49 25.89
N LEU A 429 -36.19 16.79 25.64
CA LEU A 429 -36.03 17.84 26.64
C LEU A 429 -37.35 18.25 27.33
N GLN A 430 -38.48 17.67 26.93
CA GLN A 430 -39.79 17.99 27.50
C GLN A 430 -40.28 16.84 28.38
N PRO A 431 -40.69 17.13 29.63
CA PRO A 431 -41.38 16.15 30.46
C PRO A 431 -42.61 15.61 29.74
N CYS A 432 -42.70 14.29 29.62
CA CYS A 432 -43.91 13.58 29.22
C CYS A 432 -44.40 12.77 30.41
N GLY A 433 -45.71 12.70 30.61
CA GLY A 433 -46.30 11.85 31.64
C GLY A 433 -46.14 10.37 31.31
N SER A 434 -47.21 9.59 31.48
CA SER A 434 -47.17 8.18 31.07
C SER A 434 -47.05 8.05 29.56
N VAL A 435 -46.02 7.36 29.07
CA VAL A 435 -45.83 7.03 27.65
C VAL A 435 -46.84 5.99 27.18
N THR A 436 -47.24 5.11 28.09
CA THR A 436 -48.21 4.03 27.82
C THR A 436 -49.58 4.38 28.39
N THR A 437 -50.64 3.93 27.72
CA THR A 437 -52.00 3.90 28.25
C THR A 437 -52.40 2.45 28.50
N LEU A 438 -52.93 2.16 29.69
CA LEU A 438 -53.46 0.84 30.04
C LEU A 438 -54.98 0.94 30.13
N THR A 439 -55.70 0.15 29.35
CA THR A 439 -57.17 0.10 29.33
C THR A 439 -57.67 -1.31 29.54
N VAL A 440 -58.93 -1.45 29.96
CA VAL A 440 -59.64 -2.73 29.94
C VAL A 440 -60.49 -2.75 28.68
N ARG A 441 -60.34 -3.78 27.85
CA ARG A 441 -61.17 -4.02 26.67
C ARG A 441 -61.78 -5.40 26.71
N GLU A 442 -63.03 -5.50 26.28
CA GLU A 442 -63.65 -6.79 26.03
C GLU A 442 -63.20 -7.35 24.69
N VAL A 443 -62.72 -8.59 24.71
CA VAL A 443 -62.38 -9.37 23.53
C VAL A 443 -63.09 -10.71 23.66
N ASP A 444 -63.95 -11.04 22.69
CA ASP A 444 -64.79 -12.25 22.69
C ASP A 444 -65.62 -12.44 23.98
N GLY A 445 -66.13 -11.34 24.56
CA GLY A 445 -66.95 -11.34 25.78
C GLY A 445 -66.15 -11.54 27.08
N THR A 446 -64.83 -11.37 27.02
CA THR A 446 -63.93 -11.49 28.17
C THR A 446 -63.03 -10.25 28.33
N PRO A 447 -63.02 -9.59 29.50
CA PRO A 447 -62.23 -8.38 29.70
C PRO A 447 -60.73 -8.71 29.84
N HIS A 448 -59.89 -7.98 29.11
CA HIS A 448 -58.44 -8.09 29.13
C HIS A 448 -57.79 -6.73 29.34
N LEU A 449 -56.59 -6.71 29.91
CA LEU A 449 -55.73 -5.53 29.91
C LEU A 449 -55.17 -5.32 28.51
N VAL A 450 -55.23 -4.07 28.02
CA VAL A 450 -54.66 -3.67 26.73
C VAL A 450 -53.72 -2.49 26.97
N LEU A 451 -52.43 -2.72 26.72
CA LEU A 451 -51.36 -1.74 26.81
C LEU A 451 -51.15 -1.09 25.44
N GLU A 452 -51.13 0.23 25.38
CA GLU A 452 -51.01 1.01 24.15
C GLU A 452 -49.96 2.08 24.27
N TRP A 453 -49.25 2.36 23.18
CA TRP A 453 -48.25 3.42 23.13
C TRP A 453 -48.17 4.05 21.73
N PRO A 454 -47.78 5.33 21.63
CA PRO A 454 -47.42 5.92 20.35
C PRO A 454 -46.10 5.33 19.86
N VAL A 455 -45.94 5.25 18.54
CA VAL A 455 -44.72 4.73 17.90
C VAL A 455 -44.20 5.77 16.92
N ASN A 456 -42.92 6.06 17.03
CA ASN A 456 -42.19 6.83 16.04
C ASN A 456 -41.88 5.92 14.83
N PRO A 457 -42.44 6.17 13.64
CA PRO A 457 -42.15 5.35 12.46
C PRO A 457 -40.70 5.46 12.00
N ASP A 458 -39.99 6.54 12.36
CA ASP A 458 -38.56 6.72 12.05
C ASP A 458 -37.65 5.94 13.03
N ALA A 459 -38.22 5.36 14.09
CA ALA A 459 -37.51 4.49 15.02
C ALA A 459 -37.42 3.05 14.48
N THR A 460 -36.65 2.87 13.41
CA THR A 460 -36.51 1.58 12.74
C THR A 460 -35.41 0.69 13.34
N ASP A 461 -34.62 1.20 14.29
CA ASP A 461 -33.54 0.46 14.98
C ASP A 461 -33.90 0.09 16.44
N VAL A 462 -35.20 -0.01 16.75
CA VAL A 462 -35.69 -0.39 18.09
C VAL A 462 -36.65 -1.58 18.05
N VAL A 463 -36.65 -2.32 19.15
CA VAL A 463 -37.54 -3.46 19.41
C VAL A 463 -38.40 -3.14 20.62
N PHE A 464 -39.71 -3.34 20.48
CA PHE A 464 -40.68 -3.22 21.57
C PHE A 464 -40.97 -4.60 22.15
N THR A 465 -40.73 -4.79 23.45
CA THR A 465 -41.14 -5.97 24.22
C THR A 465 -42.08 -5.55 25.34
N VAL A 466 -43.04 -6.42 25.65
CA VAL A 466 -43.91 -6.22 26.83
C VAL A 466 -43.49 -7.22 27.89
N GLU A 467 -43.44 -6.77 29.13
CA GLU A 467 -43.16 -7.63 30.27
C GLU A 467 -44.33 -7.50 31.28
N SER A 468 -44.67 -8.60 31.95
CA SER A 468 -45.66 -8.60 33.02
C SER A 468 -45.05 -8.94 34.38
N SER A 469 -45.72 -8.52 35.45
CA SER A 469 -45.31 -8.85 36.81
C SER A 469 -46.51 -8.95 37.74
N ALA A 470 -46.41 -9.80 38.76
CA ALA A 470 -47.36 -9.84 39.87
C ALA A 470 -46.89 -9.05 41.10
N ASP A 471 -45.59 -8.75 41.21
CA ASP A 471 -44.96 -8.23 42.43
C ASP A 471 -44.02 -7.02 42.20
N LEU A 472 -43.90 -6.55 40.95
CA LEU A 472 -42.98 -5.50 40.48
C LEU A 472 -41.48 -5.82 40.63
N LYS A 473 -41.13 -7.05 41.05
CA LYS A 473 -39.75 -7.50 41.25
C LYS A 473 -39.35 -8.49 40.17
N LYS A 474 -40.13 -9.56 39.99
CA LYS A 474 -39.93 -10.52 38.91
C LYS A 474 -40.76 -10.07 37.70
N TRP A 475 -40.11 -9.95 36.55
CA TRP A 475 -40.75 -9.60 35.29
C TRP A 475 -40.64 -10.79 34.33
N ASP A 476 -41.78 -11.23 33.81
CA ASP A 476 -41.88 -12.30 32.82
C ASP A 476 -42.06 -11.66 31.43
N ASP A 477 -41.35 -12.18 30.43
CA ASP A 477 -41.41 -11.69 29.04
C ASP A 477 -42.71 -12.15 28.36
N GLU A 478 -43.50 -11.20 27.87
CA GLU A 478 -44.77 -11.45 27.18
C GLU A 478 -44.59 -11.48 25.65
N GLY A 479 -43.41 -11.10 25.16
CA GLY A 479 -42.97 -11.19 23.77
C GLY A 479 -42.74 -9.84 23.09
N THR A 480 -42.14 -9.93 21.91
CA THR A 480 -41.92 -8.79 21.01
C THR A 480 -43.21 -8.38 20.30
N VAL A 481 -43.49 -7.09 20.27
CA VAL A 481 -44.64 -6.51 19.58
C VAL A 481 -44.14 -5.76 18.35
N THR A 482 -44.64 -6.12 17.16
CA THR A 482 -44.42 -5.36 15.92
C THR A 482 -45.57 -4.36 15.75
N PRO A 483 -45.33 -3.05 15.95
CA PRO A 483 -46.39 -2.06 15.85
C PRO A 483 -46.93 -1.91 14.44
N ARG A 484 -48.15 -1.37 14.29
CA ARG A 484 -48.75 -1.06 12.99
C ARG A 484 -48.85 0.45 12.84
N GLY A 485 -48.01 1.02 11.97
CA GLY A 485 -47.96 2.47 11.76
C GLY A 485 -47.49 3.20 13.02
N SER A 486 -48.20 4.24 13.43
CA SER A 486 -47.81 5.12 14.55
C SER A 486 -48.33 4.67 15.92
N ARG A 487 -48.78 3.42 16.07
CA ARG A 487 -49.37 2.92 17.32
C ARG A 487 -48.98 1.45 17.59
N GLY A 488 -48.52 1.21 18.81
CA GLY A 488 -48.32 -0.12 19.37
C GLY A 488 -49.47 -0.49 20.30
N GLU A 489 -49.85 -1.76 20.27
CA GLU A 489 -50.89 -2.33 21.12
C GLU A 489 -50.49 -3.76 21.52
N TYR A 490 -50.64 -4.07 22.80
CA TYR A 490 -50.50 -5.42 23.34
C TYR A 490 -51.74 -5.77 24.16
N GLN A 491 -52.44 -6.82 23.75
CA GLN A 491 -53.49 -7.43 24.55
C GLN A 491 -52.88 -8.50 25.46
N ASP A 492 -53.12 -8.36 26.75
CA ASP A 492 -52.71 -9.33 27.75
C ASP A 492 -53.39 -10.68 27.52
N ARG A 493 -52.64 -11.76 27.73
CA ARG A 493 -53.14 -13.14 27.58
C ARG A 493 -53.99 -13.58 28.76
N VAL A 494 -53.91 -12.86 29.89
CA VAL A 494 -54.67 -13.16 31.10
C VAL A 494 -55.98 -12.40 31.10
N THR A 495 -57.08 -13.14 31.16
CA THR A 495 -58.42 -12.58 31.31
C THR A 495 -58.64 -12.06 32.73
N ILE A 496 -59.31 -10.91 32.86
CA ILE A 496 -59.68 -10.32 34.14
C ILE A 496 -60.93 -11.05 34.66
N ASN A 497 -60.72 -12.12 35.43
CA ASN A 497 -61.77 -12.92 36.05
C ASN A 497 -61.32 -13.44 37.44
N HIS A 498 -62.13 -14.30 38.07
CA HIS A 498 -61.81 -14.86 39.40
C HIS A 498 -60.57 -15.75 39.46
N ASN A 499 -60.02 -16.17 38.30
CA ASN A 499 -58.79 -16.96 38.19
C ASN A 499 -57.57 -16.09 37.86
N ALA A 500 -57.75 -14.77 37.67
CA ALA A 500 -56.65 -13.85 37.45
C ALA A 500 -55.79 -13.72 38.71
N PRO A 501 -54.47 -13.48 38.57
CA PRO A 501 -53.62 -13.16 39.72
C PRO A 501 -54.14 -11.90 40.44
N GLU A 502 -53.97 -11.86 41.76
CA GLU A 502 -54.45 -10.76 42.62
C GLU A 502 -53.89 -9.38 42.18
N ARG A 503 -52.69 -9.37 41.60
CA ARG A 503 -52.05 -8.19 41.02
C ARG A 503 -51.43 -8.55 39.68
N ARG A 504 -51.61 -7.68 38.69
CA ARG A 504 -50.98 -7.79 37.37
C ARG A 504 -50.57 -6.42 36.87
N PHE A 505 -49.28 -6.28 36.57
CA PHE A 505 -48.66 -5.08 36.02
C PHE A 505 -48.11 -5.41 34.64
N LEU A 506 -48.23 -4.46 33.71
CA LEU A 506 -47.61 -4.53 32.39
C LEU A 506 -46.66 -3.35 32.24
N ARG A 507 -45.51 -3.57 31.61
CA ARG A 507 -44.62 -2.49 31.18
C ARG A 507 -44.14 -2.69 29.75
N LEU A 508 -43.94 -1.56 29.08
CA LEU A 508 -43.24 -1.52 27.81
C LEU A 508 -41.74 -1.44 28.05
N LYS A 509 -40.98 -2.25 27.32
CA LYS A 509 -39.52 -2.20 27.27
C LYS A 509 -39.11 -1.95 25.83
N VAL A 510 -38.18 -1.01 25.68
CA VAL A 510 -37.58 -0.67 24.38
C VAL A 510 -36.10 -1.02 24.46
N THR A 511 -35.64 -1.78 23.48
CA THR A 511 -34.22 -2.08 23.28
C THR A 511 -33.81 -1.67 21.87
N ARG A 512 -32.54 -1.34 21.68
CA ARG A 512 -31.98 -0.96 20.39
C ARG A 512 -31.25 -2.15 19.76
N GLU A 513 -31.36 -2.32 18.45
CA GLU A 513 -30.66 -3.37 17.68
C GLU A 513 -29.18 -3.04 17.40
#